data_AF-A0AAN1PNE4-F1
#
_entry.id   AF-A0AAN1PNE4-F1
#
_cell.length_a   1.000
_cell.length_b   1.000
_cell.length_c   1.000
_cell.angle_alpha   90.00
_cell.angle_beta   90.00
_cell.angle_gamma   90.00
#
_symmetry.space_group_name_H-M   'P 1'
#
loop_
_entity.id
_entity.type
_entity.pdbx_description
1 polymer ?
#
loop_
_entity_poly.entity_id
_entity_poly.type
_entity_poly.pdbx_seq_one_letter_code
_entity_poly.pdbx_strand_id
1 'polypeptide(L)'
;MSKLNDLKQVLFDEYEGFSDKRLKDISRGSTFVIDDRTDGDIGAKKQLYSYFCKMFAVVESKEQITIRMTGNVPKSSSVTNWMNDNDHDYSEDIFNSLTFKIHPHDFDKLKSLAKAIKSIVKPGAKYDTPNYKYVCPRTSDSLLRLHHLLSKTWQ
;
A
#
# COMPACT_ATOMS: atom_id res chain seq x y z
N MET A 1 3.49 26.73 -5.61
CA MET A 1 3.84 25.30 -5.73
C MET A 1 2.98 24.68 -6.83
N SER A 2 3.44 23.64 -7.53
CA SER A 2 2.61 22.93 -8.50
C SER A 2 1.65 21.97 -7.79
N LYS A 3 0.48 21.69 -8.36
CA LYS A 3 -0.48 20.70 -7.81
C LYS A 3 0.15 19.32 -7.55
N LEU A 4 1.19 18.96 -8.31
CA LEU A 4 1.99 17.76 -8.08
C LEU A 4 2.77 17.84 -6.76
N ASN A 5 3.41 18.97 -6.51
CA ASN A 5 4.16 19.18 -5.26
C ASN A 5 3.21 19.27 -4.06
N ASP A 6 1.98 19.74 -4.25
CA ASP A 6 0.97 19.75 -3.18
C ASP A 6 0.60 18.32 -2.76
N LEU A 7 0.32 17.41 -3.73
CA LEU A 7 0.07 16.00 -3.44
C LEU A 7 1.28 15.32 -2.78
N LYS A 8 2.49 15.59 -3.28
CA LYS A 8 3.72 15.07 -2.68
C LYS A 8 3.94 15.60 -1.26
N GLN A 9 3.64 16.87 -1.00
CA GLN A 9 3.78 17.47 0.33
C GLN A 9 2.83 16.79 1.32
N VAL A 10 1.56 16.59 0.94
CA VAL A 10 0.58 15.90 1.79
C VAL A 10 1.04 14.48 2.15
N LEU A 11 1.57 13.73 1.18
CA LEU A 11 2.14 12.40 1.43
C LEU A 11 3.43 12.45 2.27
N PHE A 12 4.26 13.47 2.06
CA PHE A 12 5.49 13.65 2.83
C PHE A 12 5.18 13.90 4.31
N ASP A 13 4.18 14.72 4.60
CA ASP A 13 3.77 15.05 5.95
C ASP A 13 3.11 13.84 6.65
N GLU A 14 2.23 13.11 5.95
CA GLU A 14 1.54 11.94 6.50
C GLU A 14 2.48 10.76 6.79
N TYR A 15 3.49 10.53 5.92
CA TYR A 15 4.36 9.35 5.96
C TYR A 15 5.81 9.65 6.39
N GLU A 16 6.03 10.83 7.00
CA GLU A 16 7.33 11.25 7.54
C GLU A 16 8.46 11.16 6.49
N GLY A 17 8.14 11.63 5.29
CA GLY A 17 9.05 11.78 4.17
C GLY A 17 9.02 10.65 3.14
N PHE A 18 10.02 10.66 2.26
CA PHE A 18 10.14 9.69 1.17
C PHE A 18 10.62 8.31 1.66
N SER A 19 10.43 7.30 0.80
CA SER A 19 11.03 5.98 0.94
C SER A 19 12.56 6.05 0.98
N ASP A 20 13.17 6.86 0.09
CA ASP A 20 14.58 7.23 0.21
C ASP A 20 14.73 8.39 1.20
N LYS A 21 15.11 8.06 2.45
CA LYS A 21 15.24 9.02 3.56
C LYS A 21 16.32 10.10 3.33
N ARG A 22 17.18 9.95 2.31
CA ARG A 22 18.17 10.96 1.89
C ARG A 22 17.52 12.12 1.14
N LEU A 23 16.37 11.90 0.52
CA LEU A 23 15.62 12.95 -0.16
C LEU A 23 14.81 13.74 0.86
N LYS A 24 15.01 15.06 0.88
CA LYS A 24 14.25 16.03 1.71
C LYS A 24 13.49 17.06 0.88
N ASP A 25 13.86 17.19 -0.39
CA ASP A 25 13.24 18.13 -1.34
C ASP A 25 12.04 17.47 -2.02
N ILE A 26 10.87 18.08 -1.85
CA ILE A 26 9.59 17.64 -2.42
C ILE A 26 9.64 17.48 -3.94
N SER A 27 10.42 18.31 -4.63
CA SER A 27 10.51 18.27 -6.09
C SER A 27 11.22 17.00 -6.60
N ARG A 28 12.08 16.38 -5.77
CA ARG A 28 12.99 15.30 -6.19
C ARG A 28 12.46 13.91 -5.90
N GLY A 29 11.75 13.72 -4.78
CA GLY A 29 11.19 12.43 -4.43
C GLY A 29 9.80 12.19 -5.03
N SER A 30 9.43 10.93 -5.17
CA SER A 30 8.10 10.51 -5.64
C SER A 30 7.53 9.28 -4.95
N THR A 31 8.37 8.53 -4.22
CA THR A 31 7.99 7.25 -3.61
C THR A 31 7.90 7.39 -2.09
N PHE A 32 6.79 6.93 -1.53
CA PHE A 32 6.49 6.97 -0.09
C PHE A 32 6.24 5.54 0.41
N VAL A 33 6.74 5.24 1.62
CA VAL A 33 6.38 3.99 2.32
C VAL A 33 5.03 4.23 2.97
N ILE A 34 4.03 3.42 2.60
CA ILE A 34 2.65 3.59 3.08
C ILE A 34 2.16 2.46 3.98
N ASP A 35 3.00 1.44 4.19
CA ASP A 35 2.75 0.40 5.17
C ASP A 35 3.04 0.88 6.60
N ASP A 36 2.55 0.13 7.57
CA ASP A 36 2.62 0.45 9.00
C ASP A 36 3.84 -0.20 9.69
N ARG A 37 4.94 -0.42 8.97
CA ARG A 37 6.14 -1.05 9.54
C ARG A 37 6.66 -0.25 10.73
N THR A 38 7.13 -0.96 11.75
CA THR A 38 7.80 -0.40 12.93
C THR A 38 9.19 -1.01 13.08
N ASP A 39 10.00 -0.48 14.00
CA ASP A 39 11.30 -1.08 14.33
C ASP A 39 11.16 -2.53 14.81
N GLY A 40 10.02 -2.89 15.41
CA GLY A 40 9.70 -4.25 15.82
C GLY A 40 9.49 -5.23 14.66
N ASP A 41 9.32 -4.74 13.43
CA ASP A 41 9.18 -5.56 12.23
C ASP A 41 10.52 -5.85 11.54
N ILE A 42 11.61 -5.29 12.08
CA ILE A 42 12.96 -5.40 11.54
C ILE A 42 13.74 -6.46 12.34
N GLY A 43 14.09 -7.56 11.68
CA GLY A 43 14.89 -8.62 12.29
C GLY A 43 16.36 -8.25 12.45
N ALA A 44 17.13 -9.12 13.11
CA ALA A 44 18.54 -8.92 13.47
C ALA A 44 19.48 -8.52 12.29
N LYS A 45 19.10 -8.82 11.04
CA LYS A 45 19.85 -8.45 9.84
C LYS A 45 19.48 -7.08 9.25
N LYS A 46 18.75 -6.25 10.00
CA LYS A 46 18.14 -4.98 9.52
C LYS A 46 17.22 -5.19 8.32
N GLN A 47 16.62 -6.37 8.22
CA GLN A 47 15.67 -6.73 7.17
C GLN A 47 14.28 -6.88 7.77
N LEU A 48 13.27 -6.40 7.05
CA LEU A 48 11.89 -6.68 7.41
C LEU A 48 11.63 -8.18 7.43
N TYR A 49 10.81 -8.63 8.38
CA TYR A 49 10.38 -10.01 8.40
C TYR A 49 9.70 -10.42 7.09
N SER A 50 9.97 -11.65 6.64
CA SER A 50 9.47 -12.18 5.37
C SER A 50 7.94 -12.24 5.28
N TYR A 51 7.26 -12.25 6.44
CA TYR A 51 5.80 -12.23 6.49
C TYR A 51 5.20 -10.87 6.16
N PHE A 52 5.99 -9.80 6.07
CA PHE A 52 5.49 -8.45 5.93
C PHE A 52 5.08 -8.15 4.48
N CYS A 53 3.95 -7.45 4.31
CA CYS A 53 3.54 -6.90 3.01
C CYS A 53 4.05 -5.47 2.92
N LYS A 54 5.11 -5.26 2.14
CA LYS A 54 5.66 -3.91 1.92
C LYS A 54 4.75 -3.16 0.97
N MET A 55 4.48 -1.89 1.25
CA MET A 55 3.61 -1.07 0.44
C MET A 55 4.24 0.29 0.16
N PHE A 56 4.16 0.70 -1.11
CA PHE A 56 4.66 1.98 -1.57
C PHE A 56 3.61 2.70 -2.41
N ALA A 57 3.52 4.02 -2.23
CA ALA A 57 2.82 4.92 -3.15
C ALA A 57 3.85 5.67 -3.98
N VAL A 58 3.74 5.60 -5.31
CA VAL A 58 4.58 6.35 -6.25
C VAL A 58 3.73 7.41 -6.92
N VAL A 59 4.03 8.68 -6.67
CA VAL A 59 3.34 9.81 -7.30
C VAL A 59 3.90 10.01 -8.70
N GLU A 60 3.12 9.61 -9.70
CA GLU A 60 3.47 9.74 -11.12
C GLU A 60 3.08 11.11 -11.66
N SER A 61 1.93 11.62 -11.23
CA SER A 61 1.41 12.94 -11.60
C SER A 61 0.49 13.49 -10.50
N LYS A 62 -0.08 14.69 -10.70
CA LYS A 62 -1.08 15.27 -9.79
C LYS A 62 -2.36 14.42 -9.64
N GLU A 63 -2.64 13.57 -10.62
CA GLU A 63 -3.91 12.84 -10.77
C GLU A 63 -3.67 11.33 -10.92
N GLN A 64 -2.45 10.86 -10.61
CA GLN A 64 -2.13 9.44 -10.70
C GLN A 64 -1.09 9.04 -9.65
N ILE A 65 -1.43 8.01 -8.89
CA ILE A 65 -0.52 7.32 -7.98
C ILE A 65 -0.47 5.85 -8.38
N THR A 66 0.73 5.28 -8.44
CA THR A 66 0.94 3.85 -8.55
C THR A 66 1.13 3.26 -7.16
N ILE A 67 0.31 2.27 -6.79
CA ILE A 67 0.48 1.50 -5.56
C ILE A 67 1.29 0.25 -5.90
N ARG A 68 2.34 -0.01 -5.11
CA ARG A 68 3.18 -1.20 -5.24
C ARG A 68 3.18 -1.96 -3.92
N MET A 69 2.72 -3.19 -3.94
CA MET A 69 2.73 -4.12 -2.81
C MET A 69 3.68 -5.28 -3.12
N THR A 70 4.58 -5.63 -2.20
CA THR A 70 5.55 -6.71 -2.40
C THR A 70 5.79 -7.56 -1.15
N GLY A 71 6.37 -8.74 -1.34
CA GLY A 71 6.62 -9.71 -0.28
C GLY A 71 5.37 -10.54 -0.02
N ASN A 72 4.85 -10.49 1.21
CA ASN A 72 3.71 -11.31 1.58
C ASN A 72 2.36 -10.64 1.28
N VAL A 73 2.12 -10.28 0.01
CA VAL A 73 0.82 -9.74 -0.43
C VAL A 73 -0.29 -10.76 -0.07
N PRO A 74 -1.27 -10.40 0.78
CA PRO A 74 -2.31 -11.34 1.20
C PRO A 74 -3.13 -11.86 0.03
N LYS A 75 -3.32 -13.18 -0.05
CA LYS A 75 -4.07 -13.84 -1.13
C LYS A 75 -5.32 -14.53 -0.61
N SER A 76 -6.40 -14.41 -1.36
CA SER A 76 -7.65 -15.15 -1.17
C SER A 76 -8.51 -14.99 -2.42
N SER A 77 -9.59 -15.76 -2.52
CA SER A 77 -10.56 -15.60 -3.61
C SER A 77 -11.13 -14.18 -3.71
N SER A 78 -11.35 -13.48 -2.60
CA SER A 78 -11.81 -12.08 -2.66
C SER A 78 -10.75 -11.11 -3.18
N VAL A 79 -9.48 -11.34 -2.87
CA VAL A 79 -8.38 -10.52 -3.43
C VAL A 79 -8.19 -10.85 -4.91
N THR A 80 -8.27 -12.13 -5.30
CA THR A 80 -8.23 -12.54 -6.71
C THR A 80 -9.36 -11.95 -7.53
N ASN A 81 -10.58 -11.96 -7.00
CA ASN A 81 -11.72 -11.31 -7.67
C ASN A 81 -11.49 -9.80 -7.81
N TRP A 82 -11.00 -9.15 -6.75
CA TRP A 82 -10.63 -7.74 -6.82
C TRP A 82 -9.59 -7.48 -7.91
N MET A 83 -8.57 -8.33 -8.03
CA MET A 83 -7.57 -8.22 -9.10
C MET A 83 -8.22 -8.37 -10.48
N ASN A 84 -9.08 -9.37 -10.68
CA ASN A 84 -9.77 -9.57 -11.96
C ASN A 84 -10.67 -8.38 -12.36
N ASP A 85 -11.25 -7.67 -11.39
CA ASP A 85 -12.14 -6.53 -11.61
C ASP A 85 -11.38 -5.21 -11.88
N ASN A 86 -10.05 -5.19 -11.72
CA ASN A 86 -9.25 -3.97 -11.75
C ASN A 86 -7.99 -4.13 -12.61
N ASP A 87 -7.60 -3.07 -13.33
CA ASP A 87 -6.31 -3.06 -14.02
C ASP A 87 -5.17 -3.16 -13.01
N HIS A 88 -4.36 -4.20 -13.15
CA HIS A 88 -3.29 -4.53 -12.23
C HIS A 88 -2.16 -5.25 -12.98
N ASP A 89 -0.96 -5.15 -12.41
CA ASP A 89 0.19 -5.96 -12.76
C ASP A 89 0.55 -6.82 -11.55
N TYR A 90 0.48 -8.13 -11.71
CA TYR A 90 0.75 -9.08 -10.66
C TYR A 90 1.75 -10.12 -11.12
N SER A 91 2.81 -10.29 -10.34
CA SER A 91 3.88 -11.26 -10.59
C SER A 91 3.98 -12.20 -9.40
N GLU A 92 3.92 -13.50 -9.69
CA GLU A 92 4.15 -14.58 -8.73
C GLU A 92 5.64 -14.94 -8.59
N ASP A 93 6.53 -14.18 -9.21
CA ASP A 93 7.98 -14.41 -9.12
C ASP A 93 8.51 -14.19 -7.70
N ILE A 94 9.83 -14.20 -7.54
CA ILE A 94 10.60 -14.20 -6.28
C ILE A 94 10.08 -13.22 -5.21
N PHE A 95 9.43 -12.12 -5.60
CA PHE A 95 8.96 -11.08 -4.68
C PHE A 95 7.45 -11.02 -4.45
N ASN A 96 6.62 -11.81 -5.15
CA ASN A 96 5.16 -11.77 -5.08
C ASN A 96 4.62 -10.33 -5.01
N SER A 97 4.46 -9.70 -6.16
CA SER A 97 4.14 -8.27 -6.23
C SER A 97 2.79 -8.01 -6.86
N LEU A 98 2.05 -7.07 -6.29
CA LEU A 98 0.84 -6.50 -6.87
C LEU A 98 1.05 -5.00 -7.08
N THR A 99 0.88 -4.53 -8.31
CA THR A 99 0.95 -3.13 -8.68
C THR A 99 -0.35 -2.71 -9.35
N PHE A 100 -0.88 -1.55 -8.98
CA PHE A 100 -2.05 -0.98 -9.63
C PHE A 100 -2.02 0.55 -9.57
N LYS A 101 -2.73 1.20 -10.49
CA LYS A 101 -2.83 2.65 -10.54
C LYS A 101 -4.15 3.11 -9.93
N ILE A 102 -4.12 4.29 -9.33
CA ILE A 102 -5.30 5.00 -8.85
C ILE A 102 -5.29 6.45 -9.35
N HIS A 103 -6.48 6.96 -9.58
CA HIS A 103 -6.82 8.29 -10.03
C HIS A 103 -7.88 8.90 -9.11
N PRO A 104 -8.10 10.23 -9.16
CA PRO A 104 -9.16 10.89 -8.37
C PRO A 104 -10.56 10.31 -8.54
N HIS A 105 -10.88 9.72 -9.70
CA HIS A 105 -12.21 9.18 -9.97
C HIS A 105 -12.39 7.71 -9.54
N ASP A 106 -11.32 7.00 -9.16
CA ASP A 106 -11.35 5.57 -8.86
C ASP A 106 -10.53 5.15 -7.62
N PHE A 107 -10.06 6.10 -6.80
CA PHE A 107 -9.24 5.80 -5.62
C PHE A 107 -9.96 4.94 -4.55
N ASP A 108 -11.29 4.78 -4.65
CA ASP A 108 -12.06 3.81 -3.86
C ASP A 108 -11.61 2.35 -4.07
N LYS A 109 -10.85 2.06 -5.14
CA LYS A 109 -10.10 0.80 -5.32
C LYS A 109 -9.27 0.42 -4.09
N LEU A 110 -8.68 1.40 -3.40
CA LEU A 110 -7.93 1.17 -2.14
C LEU A 110 -8.84 0.58 -1.06
N LYS A 111 -10.03 1.15 -0.89
CA LYS A 111 -11.00 0.75 0.13
C LYS A 111 -11.61 -0.62 -0.17
N SER A 112 -11.88 -0.93 -1.45
CA SER A 112 -12.37 -2.25 -1.84
C SER A 112 -11.29 -3.33 -1.66
N LEU A 113 -10.03 -3.06 -2.01
CA LEU A 113 -8.91 -3.97 -1.75
C LEU A 113 -8.71 -4.19 -0.24
N ALA A 114 -8.75 -3.12 0.55
CA ALA A 114 -8.63 -3.20 2.01
C ALA A 114 -9.68 -4.13 2.62
N LYS A 115 -10.93 -4.06 2.15
CA LYS A 115 -12.01 -4.96 2.60
C LYS A 115 -11.76 -6.41 2.17
N ALA A 116 -11.31 -6.62 0.93
CA ALA A 116 -10.99 -7.96 0.40
C ALA A 116 -9.83 -8.63 1.16
N ILE A 117 -8.86 -7.85 1.64
CA ILE A 117 -7.77 -8.35 2.48
C ILE A 117 -8.25 -8.63 3.90
N LYS A 118 -9.04 -7.73 4.50
CA LYS A 118 -9.55 -7.89 5.88
C LYS A 118 -10.49 -9.08 6.03
N SER A 119 -11.23 -9.43 4.98
CA SER A 119 -12.17 -10.56 4.98
C SER A 119 -11.47 -11.92 5.13
N ILE A 120 -10.18 -12.02 4.82
CA ILE A 120 -9.37 -13.25 4.94
C ILE A 120 -9.38 -13.77 6.38
N VAL A 121 -9.33 -12.83 7.34
CA VAL A 121 -9.21 -13.14 8.78
C VAL A 121 -10.48 -12.81 9.56
N LYS A 122 -11.64 -12.75 8.88
CA LYS A 122 -12.92 -12.53 9.56
C LYS A 122 -13.20 -13.65 10.57
N PRO A 123 -13.99 -13.39 11.64
CA PRO A 123 -14.37 -14.44 12.60
C PRO A 123 -14.95 -15.67 11.89
N GLY A 124 -14.45 -16.85 12.25
CA GLY A 124 -14.87 -18.13 11.65
C GLY A 124 -14.26 -18.47 10.30
N ALA A 125 -13.44 -17.60 9.70
CA ALA A 125 -12.69 -17.94 8.48
C ALA A 125 -11.56 -18.93 8.78
N LYS A 126 -11.30 -19.82 7.81
CA LYS A 126 -10.14 -20.71 7.80
C LYS A 126 -9.10 -20.14 6.83
N TYR A 127 -7.85 -20.09 7.28
CA TYR A 127 -6.70 -19.66 6.49
C TYR A 127 -5.46 -20.42 6.95
N ASP A 128 -4.62 -20.84 6.01
CA ASP A 128 -3.46 -21.70 6.32
C ASP A 128 -2.20 -20.90 6.66
N THR A 129 -2.16 -19.60 6.29
CA THR A 129 -0.99 -18.75 6.54
C THR A 129 -1.05 -18.16 7.96
N PRO A 130 -0.21 -18.60 8.91
CA PRO A 130 -0.38 -18.24 10.33
C PRO A 130 -0.27 -16.75 10.61
N ASN A 131 0.54 -16.04 9.81
CA ASN A 131 0.81 -14.62 9.98
C ASN A 131 -0.30 -13.72 9.43
N TYR A 132 -1.31 -14.26 8.72
CA TYR A 132 -2.40 -13.47 8.16
C TYR A 132 -3.19 -12.71 9.22
N LYS A 133 -3.35 -13.27 10.43
CA LYS A 133 -4.00 -12.57 11.55
C LYS A 133 -3.32 -11.25 11.94
N TYR A 134 -2.05 -11.08 11.59
CA TYR A 134 -1.30 -9.85 11.80
C TYR A 134 -1.20 -9.03 10.51
N VAL A 135 -0.86 -9.67 9.39
CA VAL A 135 -0.57 -8.98 8.13
C VAL A 135 -1.85 -8.40 7.50
N CYS A 136 -2.94 -9.16 7.46
CA CYS A 136 -4.16 -8.72 6.77
C CYS A 136 -4.76 -7.46 7.40
N PRO A 137 -4.93 -7.35 8.73
CA PRO A 137 -5.42 -6.11 9.35
C PRO A 137 -4.49 -4.93 9.06
N ARG A 138 -3.18 -5.10 9.21
CA ARG A 138 -2.18 -4.05 9.01
C ARG A 138 -2.14 -3.51 7.58
N THR A 139 -2.15 -4.42 6.59
CA THR A 139 -2.23 -4.07 5.17
C THR A 139 -3.56 -3.37 4.85
N SER A 140 -4.68 -3.85 5.41
CA SER A 140 -5.99 -3.23 5.23
C SER A 140 -6.02 -1.80 5.80
N ASP A 141 -5.54 -1.62 7.02
CA ASP A 141 -5.55 -0.33 7.71
C ASP A 141 -4.60 0.67 7.01
N SER A 142 -3.46 0.21 6.47
CA SER A 142 -2.56 1.02 5.64
C SER A 142 -3.22 1.54 4.36
N LEU A 143 -3.96 0.68 3.64
CA LEU A 143 -4.74 1.08 2.46
C LEU A 143 -5.85 2.08 2.81
N LEU A 144 -6.55 1.87 3.93
CA LEU A 144 -7.60 2.77 4.40
C LEU A 144 -7.04 4.14 4.83
N ARG A 145 -5.86 4.16 5.46
CA ARG A 145 -5.16 5.40 5.80
C ARG A 145 -4.84 6.23 4.56
N LEU A 146 -4.28 5.59 3.53
CA LEU A 146 -4.01 6.27 2.26
C LEU A 146 -5.32 6.76 1.60
N HIS A 147 -6.36 5.92 1.58
CA HIS A 147 -7.67 6.31 1.03
C HIS A 147 -8.23 7.56 1.71
N HIS A 148 -8.18 7.60 3.05
CA HIS A 148 -8.63 8.75 3.84
C HIS A 148 -7.84 10.01 3.53
N LEU A 149 -6.51 9.92 3.42
CA LEU A 149 -5.65 11.03 3.02
C LEU A 149 -6.07 11.57 1.64
N LEU A 150 -6.15 10.70 0.64
CA LEU A 150 -6.47 11.09 -0.73
C LEU A 150 -7.88 11.66 -0.86
N SER A 151 -8.85 11.17 -0.07
CA SER A 151 -10.21 11.73 -0.04
C SER A 151 -10.28 13.19 0.39
N LYS A 152 -9.26 13.70 1.10
CA LYS A 152 -9.15 15.11 1.49
C LYS A 152 -8.39 15.94 0.46
N THR A 153 -7.51 15.31 -0.31
CA THR A 153 -6.60 15.98 -1.24
C THR A 153 -7.15 16.07 -2.66
N TRP A 154 -7.87 15.05 -3.13
CA TRP A 154 -8.43 14.97 -4.48
C TRP A 154 -9.88 15.43 -4.58
N GLN A 155 -10.32 16.28 -3.64
CA GLN A 155 -11.61 16.96 -3.71
C GLN A 155 -11.66 18.00 -4.84
#